data_AF-N1Q831-F1
#
_entry.id   AF-N1Q831-F1
#
_cell.length_a   1.000
_cell.length_b   1.000
_cell.length_c   1.000
_cell.angle_alpha   90.00
_cell.angle_beta   90.00
_cell.angle_gamma   90.00
#
_symmetry.space_group_name_H-M   'P 1'
#
loop_
_entity.id
_entity.type
_entity.pdbx_description
1 polymer ?
#
loop_
_entity_poly.entity_id
_entity_poly.type
_entity_poly.pdbx_seq_one_letter_code
_entity_poly.pdbx_strand_id
1 'polypeptide(L)' 'MLYRSAYANRTKQWCSQNNHQVVSAVAGESWPMEPEEVRNQFDEWAKTERQHHQEAHPQYKFSP' A
#
# COMPACT_ATOMS: atom_id res chain seq x y z
N MET A 1 -3.28 -1.51 1.53
CA MET A 1 -3.20 -0.21 0.80
C MET A 1 -1.83 0.45 0.93
N LEU A 2 -1.15 0.34 2.08
CA LEU A 2 0.22 0.84 2.35
C LEU A 2 1.23 0.69 1.20
N TYR A 3 1.41 -0.53 0.67
CA TYR A 3 2.37 -0.78 -0.41
C TYR A 3 2.12 0.09 -1.65
N ARG A 4 0.87 0.16 -2.12
CA ARG A 4 0.50 0.97 -3.28
C ARG A 4 0.74 2.46 -3.04
N SER A 5 0.49 2.95 -1.82
CA SER A 5 0.75 4.35 -1.45
C SER A 5 2.25 4.67 -1.41
N ALA A 6 3.07 3.77 -0.84
CA ALA A 6 4.52 3.94 -0.76
C ALA A 6 5.18 3.94 -2.14
N TYR A 7 4.76 3.04 -3.03
CA TYR A 7 5.35 2.88 -4.35
C TYR A 7 4.74 3.80 -5.42
N ALA A 8 3.59 4.43 -5.17
CA ALA A 8 2.95 5.33 -6.13
C ALA A 8 3.90 6.42 -6.66
N ASN A 9 4.72 7.03 -5.80
CA ASN A 9 5.66 8.07 -6.22
C ASN A 9 6.82 7.51 -7.06
N ARG A 10 7.32 6.32 -6.70
CA ARG A 10 8.38 5.64 -7.46
C ARG A 10 7.87 5.17 -8.83
N THR A 11 6.67 4.60 -8.88
CA THR A 11 6.02 4.17 -10.11
C THR A 11 5.66 5.35 -11.01
N LYS A 12 5.26 6.51 -10.45
CA LYS A 12 5.08 7.75 -11.24
C LYS A 12 6.35 8.20 -11.95
N GLN A 13 7.50 8.13 -11.28
CA GLN A 13 8.79 8.47 -11.89
C GLN A 13 9.15 7.53 -13.02
N TRP A 14 8.87 6.23 -12.88
CA TRP A 14 9.16 5.24 -13.92
C TRP A 14 8.20 5.29 -15.10
N CYS A 15 6.90 5.48 -14.85
CA CYS A 15 5.91 5.49 -15.93
C CYS A 15 6.01 6.72 -16.84
N SER A 16 6.69 7.81 -16.43
CA SER A 16 6.82 9.08 -17.18
C SER A 16 5.49 9.67 -17.69
N GLN A 17 4.36 9.08 -17.31
CA GLN A 17 3.01 9.41 -17.68
C GLN A 17 2.23 9.63 -16.40
N ASN A 18 1.57 10.79 -16.32
CA ASN A 18 0.85 11.22 -15.11
C ASN A 18 -0.53 10.53 -14.99
N ASN A 19 -0.67 9.31 -15.51
CA ASN A 19 -1.92 8.56 -15.44
C ASN A 19 -1.96 7.74 -14.15
N HIS A 20 -2.71 8.24 -13.18
CA HIS A 20 -2.91 7.58 -11.88
C HIS A 20 -3.49 6.17 -11.99
N GLN A 21 -4.27 5.85 -13.04
CA GLN A 21 -4.80 4.51 -13.25
C GLN A 21 -3.67 3.53 -13.61
N VAL A 22 -2.77 3.94 -14.51
CA VAL A 22 -1.63 3.12 -14.94
C VAL A 22 -0.66 2.92 -13.78
N VAL A 23 -0.36 3.97 -13.03
CA VAL A 23 0.51 3.90 -11.84
C VAL A 23 -0.03 2.91 -10.81
N SER A 24 -1.34 2.92 -10.55
CA SER A 24 -1.99 2.01 -9.59
C SER A 24 -2.01 0.56 -10.09
N ALA A 25 -2.26 0.36 -11.40
CA ALA A 25 -2.24 -0.96 -12.02
C ALA A 25 -0.85 -1.59 -11.95
N VAL A 26 0.19 -0.86 -12.36
CA VAL A 26 1.59 -1.32 -12.34
C VAL A 26 2.05 -1.63 -10.90
N ALA A 27 1.72 -0.76 -9.93
CA ALA A 27 2.02 -1.04 -8.52
C ALA A 27 1.29 -2.31 -8.03
N GLY A 28 0.04 -2.53 -8.47
CA GLY A 28 -0.72 -3.75 -8.15
C GLY A 28 -0.10 -5.02 -8.73
N GLU A 29 0.37 -4.98 -9.98
CA GLU A 29 1.03 -6.10 -10.65
C GLU A 29 2.42 -6.39 -10.09
N SER A 30 3.14 -5.37 -9.63
CA SER A 30 4.47 -5.54 -9.01
C SER A 30 4.41 -6.30 -7.67
N TRP A 31 3.31 -6.19 -6.93
CA TRP A 31 3.19 -6.76 -5.58
C TRP A 31 3.47 -8.27 -5.48
N PRO A 32 2.89 -9.15 -6.32
CA PRO A 32 3.23 -10.58 -6.30
C PRO A 32 4.66 -10.88 -6.76
N MET A 33 5.34 -9.94 -7.42
CA MET A 33 6.72 -10.08 -7.91
C MET A 33 7.77 -9.65 -6.87
N GLU A 34 7.36 -8.94 -5.81
CA GLU A 34 8.26 -8.49 -4.76
C GLU A 34 8.80 -9.65 -3.91
N PRO A 35 10.02 -9.54 -3.36
CA PRO A 35 10.60 -10.51 -2.44
C PRO A 35 9.72 -10.75 -1.21
N GLU A 36 9.79 -11.97 -0.68
CA GLU A 36 8.99 -12.36 0.48
C GLU A 36 9.28 -11.48 1.71
N GLU A 37 10.54 -11.08 1.91
CA GLU A 37 10.97 -10.19 2.99
C GLU A 37 10.26 -8.84 2.93
N VAL A 38 10.11 -8.26 1.72
CA VAL A 38 9.43 -6.99 1.50
C VAL A 38 7.94 -7.16 1.82
N ARG A 39 7.32 -8.22 1.31
CA ARG A 39 5.90 -8.47 1.58
C ARG A 39 5.61 -8.66 3.06
N ASN A 40 6.47 -9.41 3.76
CA ASN A 40 6.36 -9.64 5.20
C ASN A 40 6.50 -8.33 5.98
N GLN A 41 7.46 -7.48 5.61
CA GLN A 41 7.64 -6.18 6.25
C GLN A 41 6.39 -5.29 6.08
N PHE A 42 5.81 -5.24 4.88
CA PHE A 42 4.58 -4.48 4.64
C PHE A 42 3.36 -5.07 5.35
N ASP A 43 3.30 -6.39 5.58
CA ASP A 43 2.25 -7.04 6.37
C ASP A 43 2.35 -6.65 7.85
N GLU A 44 3.56 -6.65 8.42
CA GLU A 44 3.80 -6.19 9.80
C GLU A 44 3.46 -4.70 9.98
N TRP A 45 3.82 -3.86 9.01
CA TRP A 45 3.42 -2.45 9.03
C TRP A 45 1.91 -2.27 8.91
N ALA A 46 1.22 -3.10 8.11
CA ALA A 46 -0.23 -3.05 8.00
C ALA A 46 -0.93 -3.46 9.31
N LYS A 47 -0.38 -4.45 10.04
CA LYS A 47 -0.87 -4.82 11.38
C LYS A 47 -0.69 -3.67 12.38
N THR A 48 0.49 -3.05 12.37
CA THR A 48 0.81 -1.91 13.24
C THR A 48 -0.09 -0.71 12.95
N GLU A 49 -0.29 -0.36 11.68
CA GLU A 49 -1.17 0.73 11.27
C GLU A 49 -2.62 0.47 11.68
N ARG A 50 -3.10 -0.77 11.55
CA ARG A 50 -4.43 -1.17 12.00
C ARG A 50 -4.57 -1.03 13.52
N GLN A 51 -3.57 -1.46 14.28
CA GLN A 51 -3.58 -1.32 15.73
C GLN A 51 -3.63 0.15 16.14
N HIS A 52 -2.74 0.99 15.59
CA HIS A 52 -2.72 2.42 15.87
C HIS A 52 -4.03 3.09 15.45
N HIS A 53 -4.62 2.70 14.31
CA HIS A 53 -5.91 3.25 13.88
C HIS A 53 -7.02 2.88 14.86
N GLN A 54 -7.03 1.65 15.39
CA GLN A 54 -8.00 1.23 16.39
C GLN A 54 -7.79 1.94 17.74
N GLU A 55 -6.55 2.17 18.15
CA GLU A 55 -6.22 2.95 19.34
C GLU A 55 -6.64 4.43 19.19
N ALA A 56 -6.39 5.02 18.02
CA ALA A 56 -6.77 6.39 17.70
C ALA A 56 -8.28 6.58 17.48
N HIS A 57 -8.96 5.54 16.98
CA HIS A 57 -10.39 5.55 16.72
C HIS A 57 -11.08 4.31 17.32
N PRO A 58 -11.24 4.23 18.66
CA PRO A 58 -11.80 3.06 19.33
C PRO A 58 -13.24 2.73 18.94
N GLN A 59 -13.97 3.74 18.45
CA GLN A 59 -15.37 3.64 18.01
C GLN A 59 -15.51 3.42 16.51
N TYR A 60 -14.40 3.39 15.76
CA TYR A 60 -14.45 3.17 14.32
C TYR A 60 -14.84 1.72 14.03
N LYS A 61 -16.01 1.56 13.40
CA LYS A 61 -16.49 0.28 12.88
C LYS A 61 -16.57 0.41 11.38
N PHE A 62 -15.85 -0.47 10.67
CA PHE A 62 -15.94 -0.54 9.22
C PHE A 62 -17.36 -0.96 8.83
N SER A 63 -18.10 -0.05 8.18
CA SER A 63 -19.35 -0.35 7.49
C SER A 63 -19.04 -0.48 6.00
N PRO A 64 -19.31 -1.66 5.39
CA PRO A 64 -19.01 -1.94 3.99
C PRO A 64 -19.88 -1.15 3.01
#